data_AF-A0A7X7DU94-F1
#
_entry.id   AF-A0A7X7DU94-F1
#
_cell.length_a   1.000
_cell.length_b   1.000
_cell.length_c   1.000
_cell.angle_alpha   90.00
_cell.angle_beta   90.00
_cell.angle_gamma   90.00
#
_symmetry.space_group_name_H-M   'P 1'
#
loop_
_entity.id
_entity.type
_entity.pdbx_description
1 polymer ?
#
loop_
_entity_poly.entity_id
_entity_poly.type
_entity_poly.pdbx_seq_one_letter_code
_entity_poly.pdbx_strand_id
1 'polypeptide(L)' 'MEIKPLPALIFGRDFRERAINFVALVEEGTISPDDVHIFSCVETADEAWAAIKKACGIS' A
#
# COMPACT_ATOMS: atom_id res chain seq x y z
N MET A 1 -6.05 -15.55 14.39
CA MET A 1 -6.27 -14.09 14.44
C MET A 1 -6.07 -13.58 13.04
N GLU A 2 -7.13 -13.11 12.38
CA GLU A 2 -7.01 -12.51 11.05
C GLU A 2 -6.59 -11.04 11.22
N ILE A 3 -5.49 -10.64 10.61
CA ILE A 3 -5.06 -9.25 10.60
C ILE A 3 -5.87 -8.56 9.50
N LYS A 4 -6.70 -7.57 9.86
CA LYS A 4 -7.37 -6.74 8.85
C LYS A 4 -6.30 -5.97 8.06
N PRO A 5 -6.34 -5.98 6.72
CA PRO A 5 -5.37 -5.26 5.91
C PRO A 5 -5.43 -3.77 6.24
N LEU A 6 -4.33 -3.24 6.77
CA LEU A 6 -4.16 -1.82 7.04
C LEU A 6 -3.57 -1.14 5.79
N PRO A 7 -4.12 -0.02 5.34
CA PRO A 7 -3.59 0.69 4.17
C PRO A 7 -2.18 1.19 4.46
N ALA A 8 -1.22 0.79 3.62
CA ALA A 8 0.15 1.29 3.64
C ALA A 8 0.27 2.43 2.62
N LEU A 9 0.43 3.65 3.12
CA LEU A 9 0.56 4.84 2.27
C LEU A 9 2.02 5.22 2.09
N ILE A 10 2.42 5.45 0.84
CA ILE A 10 3.77 5.88 0.49
C ILE A 10 3.68 7.23 -0.22
N PHE A 11 4.32 8.24 0.35
CA PHE A 11 4.37 9.57 -0.24
C PHE A 11 5.46 9.67 -1.31
N GLY A 12 5.09 10.18 -2.48
CA GLY A 12 5.98 10.36 -3.63
C GLY A 12 6.15 9.09 -4.45
N ARG A 13 5.71 9.13 -5.71
CA ARG A 13 5.76 7.99 -6.63
C ARG A 13 7.18 7.50 -6.89
N ASP A 14 8.08 8.44 -7.16
CA ASP A 14 9.50 8.18 -7.42
C ASP A 14 10.24 7.61 -6.19
N PHE A 15 9.68 7.84 -4.99
CA PHE A 15 10.21 7.24 -3.78
C PHE A 15 9.81 5.77 -3.68
N ARG A 16 8.54 5.42 -3.94
CA ARG A 16 8.08 4.01 -3.89
C ARG A 16 8.86 3.11 -4.83
N GLU A 17 9.02 3.51 -6.08
CA GLU A 17 9.67 2.68 -7.11
C GLU A 17 11.14 2.38 -6.76
N ARG A 18 11.80 3.29 -6.03
CA ARG A 18 13.19 3.09 -5.57
C ARG A 18 13.30 2.40 -4.22
N ALA A 19 12.38 2.68 -3.31
CA ALA A 19 12.47 2.23 -1.92
C ALA A 19 11.98 0.78 -1.74
N ILE A 20 11.03 0.32 -2.56
CA ILE A 20 10.39 -0.99 -2.36
C ILE A 20 10.26 -1.73 -3.70
N ASN A 21 10.91 -2.89 -3.78
CA ASN A 21 10.72 -3.84 -4.88
C ASN A 21 9.70 -4.91 -4.48
N PHE A 22 8.43 -4.72 -4.87
CA PHE A 22 7.34 -5.65 -4.55
C PHE A 22 7.50 -7.01 -5.19
N VAL A 23 8.14 -7.09 -6.37
CA VAL A 23 8.40 -8.38 -7.04
C VAL A 23 9.32 -9.23 -6.17
N ALA A 24 10.43 -8.64 -5.70
CA ALA A 24 11.36 -9.34 -4.82
C ALA A 24 10.71 -9.78 -3.50
N LEU A 25 9.84 -8.95 -2.90
CA LEU A 25 9.15 -9.30 -1.66
C LEU A 25 8.16 -10.47 -1.83
N VAL A 26 7.51 -10.56 -2.99
CA VAL A 26 6.63 -11.69 -3.32
C VAL A 26 7.46 -12.94 -3.60
N GLU A 27 8.55 -12.83 -4.35
CA GLU A 27 9.46 -13.96 -4.65
C GLU A 27 10.12 -14.53 -3.38
N GLU A 28 10.51 -13.67 -2.44
CA GLU A 28 11.04 -14.06 -1.12
C GLU A 28 9.96 -14.59 -0.17
N GLY A 29 8.68 -14.54 -0.56
CA GLY A 29 7.55 -15.01 0.27
C GLY A 29 7.26 -14.13 1.49
N THR A 30 7.74 -12.88 1.50
CA THR A 30 7.52 -11.93 2.60
C THR A 30 6.10 -11.35 2.59
N ILE A 31 5.50 -11.21 1.40
CA ILE A 31 4.12 -10.77 1.22
C ILE A 31 3.41 -11.67 0.20
N SER A 32 2.08 -11.78 0.29
CA SER A 32 1.29 -12.46 -0.74
C SER A 32 1.22 -11.59 -2.01
N PRO A 33 1.02 -12.17 -3.20
CA PRO A 33 0.82 -11.39 -4.44
C PRO A 33 -0.33 -10.38 -4.33
N ASP A 34 -1.40 -10.76 -3.63
CA ASP A 34 -2.59 -9.92 -3.43
C ASP A 34 -2.35 -8.80 -2.39
N ASP A 35 -1.36 -8.96 -1.52
CA ASP A 35 -1.03 -7.95 -0.50
C ASP A 35 -0.39 -6.71 -1.13
N VAL A 36 0.10 -6.78 -2.36
CA VAL A 36 0.65 -5.61 -3.08
C VAL A 36 -0.41 -4.49 -3.20
N HIS A 37 -1.69 -4.84 -3.20
CA HIS A 37 -2.80 -3.89 -3.30
C HIS A 37 -3.00 -3.03 -2.04
N ILE A 38 -2.44 -3.42 -0.89
CA ILE A 38 -2.51 -2.61 0.34
C ILE A 38 -1.62 -1.37 0.27
N PHE A 39 -0.65 -1.34 -0.67
CA PHE A 39 0.30 -0.26 -0.85
C PHE A 39 -0.18 0.76 -1.89
N SER A 40 -0.49 1.98 -1.42
CA SER A 40 -0.93 3.10 -2.26
C SER A 40 0.13 4.20 -2.33
N CYS A 41 0.50 4.61 -3.55
CA CYS A 41 1.23 5.87 -3.77
C CYS A 41 0.28 7.05 -3.66
N VAL A 42 0.65 8.03 -2.86
CA VAL A 42 -0.08 9.30 -2.74
C VAL A 42 0.91 10.46 -2.78
N GLU A 43 0.49 11.60 -3.29
CA GLU A 43 1.32 12.82 -3.36
C GLU A 43 0.75 13.94 -2.50
N THR A 44 -0.54 13.87 -2.18
CA THR A 44 -1.25 14.88 -1.39
C THR A 44 -1.99 14.26 -0.19
N ALA A 45 -2.31 15.10 0.79
CA ALA A 45 -3.12 14.69 1.94
C ALA A 45 -4.53 14.23 1.53
N ASP A 46 -5.11 14.84 0.50
CA ASP A 46 -6.44 14.46 0.00
C ASP A 46 -6.44 13.07 -0.64
N GLU A 47 -5.39 12.73 -1.40
CA GLU A 47 -5.20 11.38 -1.94
C GLU A 47 -4.99 10.35 -0.84
N ALA A 48 -4.20 10.68 0.18
CA ALA A 48 -4.02 9.85 1.36
C ALA A 48 -5.37 9.56 2.05
N TRP A 49 -6.18 10.59 2.24
CA TRP A 49 -7.50 10.45 2.85
C TRP A 49 -8.47 9.62 1.99
N ALA A 50 -8.44 9.80 0.68
CA ALA A 50 -9.23 8.99 -0.25
C ALA A 50 -8.85 7.51 -0.21
N ALA A 51 -7.54 7.20 -0.15
CA ALA A 51 -7.03 5.84 -0.04
C ALA A 51 -7.46 5.17 1.28
N ILE A 52 -7.40 5.89 2.40
CA ILE A 52 -7.87 5.41 3.71
C ILE A 52 -9.37 5.12 3.68
N LYS A 53 -10.18 6.05 3.17
CA LYS A 53 -11.64 5.86 3.07
C LYS A 53 -11.98 4.62 2.25
N LYS A 54 -11.29 4.41 1.12
CA LYS A 54 -11.46 3.23 0.26
C LYS A 54 -11.08 1.92 0.97
N ALA A 55 -9.95 1.90 1.67
CA ALA A 55 -9.45 0.71 2.35
C ALA A 55 -10.26 0.35 3.61
N CYS A 56 -10.68 1.35 4.37
CA CYS A 56 -11.42 1.16 5.61
C CYS A 56 -12.95 1.12 5.42
N GLY A 57 -13.45 1.34 4.20
CA GLY A 57 -14.88 1.37 3.90
C GLY A 57 -15.63 2.53 4.57
N ILE A 58 -14.95 3.64 4.82
CA ILE A 58 -15.51 4.81 5.48
C ILE A 58 -16.11 5.71 4.39
N SER A 59 -17.43 5.60 4.17
CA SER A 59 -18.21 6.47 3.27
C SER A 59 -18.67 7.74 3.96
#